data_AF-A0A8X6X3J7-F1
#
_entry.id   AF-A0A8X6X3J7-F1
#
_cell.length_a   1.000
_cell.length_b   1.000
_cell.length_c   1.000
_cell.angle_alpha   90.00
_cell.angle_beta   90.00
_cell.angle_gamma   90.00
#
_symmetry.space_group_name_H-M   'P 1'
#
loop_
_entity.id
_entity.type
_entity.pdbx_description
1 polymer ?
#
loop_
_entity_poly.entity_id
_entity_poly.type
_entity_poly.pdbx_seq_one_letter_code
_entity_poly.pdbx_strand_id
1 'polypeptide(L)'
;MILPFFKPRLWHSACLNVFDEILIYGGCTTNILDLERTPEQATDIIIISISPKSLYRLCLDRMLDLPEYCIFWSTLPRHIQTVLHLRIGYTPRKLIGS
;
A
#
# COMPACT_ATOMS: atom_id res chain seq x y z
N MET A 1 0.96 6.42 11.25
CA MET A 1 0.48 6.77 9.89
C MET A 1 -0.47 5.66 9.46
N ILE A 2 -1.78 5.92 9.50
CA ILE A 2 -2.81 4.93 9.15
C ILE A 2 -2.82 4.82 7.63
N LEU A 3 -2.58 3.62 7.10
CA LEU A 3 -2.59 3.38 5.65
C LEU A 3 -3.98 3.73 5.09
N PRO A 4 -4.09 4.32 3.88
CA PRO A 4 -5.36 4.74 3.29
C PRO A 4 -6.37 3.58 3.16
N PHE A 5 -5.91 2.32 3.17
CA PHE A 5 -6.76 1.13 3.17
C PHE A 5 -7.66 0.97 4.40
N PHE A 6 -7.36 1.63 5.52
CA PHE A 6 -8.22 1.60 6.73
C PHE A 6 -9.39 2.59 6.66
N LYS A 7 -9.45 3.44 5.64
CA LYS A 7 -10.49 4.45 5.44
C LYS A 7 -11.04 4.36 4.00
N PRO A 8 -11.84 3.34 3.68
CA PRO A 8 -12.44 3.23 2.35
C PRO A 8 -13.32 4.46 2.05
N ARG A 9 -13.28 4.91 0.79
CA ARG A 9 -14.07 6.05 0.30
C ARG A 9 -14.66 5.72 -1.07
N LEU A 10 -15.95 5.91 -1.24
CA LEU A 10 -16.65 5.81 -2.54
C LEU A 10 -17.28 7.15 -2.91
N TRP A 11 -17.38 7.49 -4.20
CA TRP A 11 -17.92 8.78 -4.67
C TRP A 11 -17.30 10.02 -4.01
N HIS A 12 -16.02 9.91 -3.67
CA HIS A 12 -15.24 11.04 -3.14
C HIS A 12 -14.73 11.92 -4.29
N SER A 13 -14.29 13.13 -3.94
CA SER A 13 -13.51 13.98 -4.84
C SER A 13 -12.03 13.89 -4.49
N ALA A 14 -11.16 13.93 -5.50
CA ALA A 14 -9.71 13.97 -5.32
C ALA A 14 -9.09 15.12 -6.12
N CYS A 15 -8.14 15.83 -5.53
CA CYS A 15 -7.38 16.88 -6.20
C CYS A 15 -5.90 16.86 -5.80
N LEU A 16 -5.06 17.46 -6.64
CA LEU A 16 -3.64 17.68 -6.35
C LEU A 16 -3.47 19.06 -5.70
N ASN A 17 -2.71 19.14 -4.61
CA ASN A 17 -2.37 20.41 -3.98
C ASN A 17 -1.01 20.96 -4.47
N VAL A 18 -0.64 22.14 -3.99
CA VAL A 18 0.64 22.82 -4.34
C VAL A 18 1.89 22.11 -3.81
N PHE A 19 1.72 21.09 -2.97
CA PHE A 19 2.79 20.29 -2.38
C PHE A 19 2.93 18.91 -3.07
N ASP A 20 2.30 18.72 -4.24
CA ASP A 20 2.22 17.45 -4.96
C ASP A 20 1.61 16.30 -4.14
N GLU A 21 0.71 16.62 -3.22
CA GLU A 21 -0.05 15.64 -2.45
C GLU A 21 -1.46 15.48 -3.02
N ILE A 22 -1.98 14.25 -2.95
CA ILE A 22 -3.35 13.95 -3.35
C ILE A 22 -4.24 14.16 -2.13
N LEU A 23 -5.16 15.11 -2.23
CA LEU A 23 -6.21 15.37 -1.25
C LEU A 23 -7.47 14.65 -1.68
N ILE A 24 -8.02 13.81 -0.81
CA ILE A 24 -9.31 13.13 -1.00
C ILE A 24 -10.30 13.70 0.01
N TYR A 25 -11.40 14.25 -0.48
CA TYR A 25 -12.44 14.86 0.33
C TYR A 25 -13.82 14.23 0.07
N GLY A 26 -14.57 14.05 1.15
CA GLY A 26 -15.95 13.56 1.12
C GLY A 26 -16.05 12.09 0.70
N GLY A 27 -17.21 11.76 0.15
CA GLY A 27 -17.57 10.40 -0.25
C GLY A 27 -18.15 9.57 0.88
N CYS A 28 -18.69 8.41 0.52
CA CYS A 28 -19.32 7.48 1.45
C CYS A 28 -18.27 6.55 2.07
N THR A 29 -18.40 6.30 3.38
CA THR A 29 -17.55 5.37 4.14
C THR A 29 -18.17 3.97 4.24
N THR A 30 -19.48 3.86 4.03
CA THR A 30 -20.26 2.63 4.11
C THR A 30 -20.85 2.25 2.75
N ASN A 31 -21.53 1.10 2.70
CA ASN A 31 -22.19 0.63 1.50
C ASN A 31 -23.32 1.59 1.08
N ILE A 32 -23.17 2.21 -0.09
CA ILE A 32 -24.18 3.13 -0.65
C ILE A 32 -25.45 2.43 -1.14
N LEU A 33 -25.39 1.11 -1.33
CA LEU A 33 -26.51 0.29 -1.78
C LEU A 33 -27.29 -0.33 -0.61
N ASP A 34 -26.89 -0.04 0.63
CA ASP A 34 -27.63 -0.49 1.80
C ASP A 34 -28.94 0.31 1.89
N LEU A 35 -30.06 -0.37 1.65
CA LEU A 35 -31.39 0.23 1.64
C LEU A 35 -31.94 0.47 3.05
N GLU A 36 -31.38 -0.18 4.08
CA GLU A 36 -31.83 -0.04 5.46
C GLU A 36 -31.05 1.03 6.24
N ARG A 37 -29.88 1.44 5.74
CA ARG A 37 -29.00 2.40 6.42
C ARG A 37 -28.78 3.63 5.57
N THR A 38 -28.82 4.80 6.21
CA THR A 38 -28.39 6.05 5.57
C THR A 38 -26.87 5.99 5.37
N PRO A 39 -26.35 6.20 4.14
CA PRO A 39 -24.92 6.14 3.89
C PRO A 39 -24.17 7.19 4.72
N GLU A 40 -23.13 6.77 5.43
CA GLU A 40 -22.28 7.66 6.19
C GLU A 40 -21.36 8.43 5.23
N GLN A 41 -21.37 9.76 5.35
CA GLN A 41 -20.50 10.65 4.57
C GLN A 41 -19.23 10.94 5.35
N ALA A 42 -18.08 10.92 4.66
CA ALA A 42 -16.81 11.30 5.24
C ALA A 42 -16.73 12.82 5.43
N THR A 43 -16.34 13.24 6.64
CA THR A 43 -16.08 14.65 6.97
C THR A 43 -14.59 14.97 7.06
N ASP A 44 -13.75 13.93 7.10
CA ASP A 44 -12.30 14.03 7.16
C ASP A 44 -11.66 13.98 5.77
N ILE A 45 -10.51 14.65 5.65
CA ILE A 45 -9.68 14.65 4.45
C ILE A 45 -8.62 13.56 4.59
N ILE A 46 -8.40 12.80 3.51
CA ILE A 46 -7.27 11.88 3.39
C ILE A 46 -6.20 12.58 2.54
N ILE A 47 -4.97 12.66 3.06
CA ILE A 47 -3.82 13.23 2.36
C ILE A 47 -2.88 12.09 2.01
N ILE A 48 -2.56 11.94 0.73
CA ILE A 48 -1.59 10.97 0.24
C ILE A 48 -0.39 11.75 -0.32
N SER A 49 0.70 11.74 0.44
CA SER A 49 1.97 12.32 0.03
C SER A 49 2.79 11.25 -0.72
N ILE A 50 3.18 11.56 -1.96
CA ILE A 50 3.99 10.65 -2.78
C ILE A 50 5.46 10.99 -2.55
N SER A 51 6.19 10.11 -1.86
CA SER A 51 7.64 10.25 -1.70
C SER A 51 8.40 9.48 -2.79
N PRO A 52 9.54 9.99 -3.26
CA PRO A 52 10.48 9.21 -4.06
C PRO A 52 10.84 7.89 -3.38
N LYS A 53 11.12 6.84 -4.17
CA LYS A 53 11.58 5.57 -3.63
C LYS A 53 12.89 5.79 -2.87
N SER A 54 13.00 5.26 -1.66
CA SER A 54 14.27 5.23 -0.94
C SER A 54 15.30 4.39 -1.69
N LEU A 55 16.59 4.64 -1.44
CA LEU A 55 17.68 3.83 -2.00
C LEU A 55 17.44 2.33 -1.77
N TYR A 56 16.99 1.96 -0.57
CA TYR A 56 16.61 0.58 -0.25
C TYR A 56 15.56 0.01 -1.21
N ARG A 57 14.47 0.75 -1.49
CA ARG A 57 13.44 0.32 -2.43
C ARG A 57 13.96 0.24 -3.86
N LEU A 58 14.82 1.18 -4.27
CA LEU A 58 15.46 1.16 -5.59
C LEU A 58 16.39 -0.05 -5.77
N CYS A 59 17.22 -0.35 -4.77
CA CYS A 59 18.08 -1.53 -4.78
C CYS A 59 17.27 -2.82 -4.84
N LEU A 60 16.20 -2.94 -4.03
CA LEU A 60 15.30 -4.09 -4.08
C LEU A 60 14.67 -4.28 -5.45
N ASP A 61 14.12 -3.21 -6.04
CA ASP A 61 13.51 -3.29 -7.37
C ASP A 61 14.56 -3.72 -8.40
N ARG A 62 15.79 -3.19 -8.31
CA ARG A 62 16.87 -3.59 -9.22
C ARG A 62 17.30 -5.06 -9.06
N MET A 63 17.28 -5.58 -7.84
CA MET A 63 17.57 -7.00 -7.59
C MET A 63 16.48 -7.91 -8.16
N LEU A 64 15.22 -7.46 -8.17
CA LEU A 64 14.11 -8.20 -8.77
C LEU A 64 14.18 -8.21 -10.30
N ASP A 65 14.72 -7.15 -10.91
CA ASP A 65 14.94 -7.10 -12.37
C ASP A 65 16.04 -8.04 -12.87
N LEU A 66 16.87 -8.59 -11.97
CA LEU A 66 18.04 -9.42 -12.30
C LEU A 66 17.88 -10.83 -11.70
N PRO A 67 17.07 -11.71 -12.32
CA PRO A 67 16.73 -13.02 -11.76
C PRO A 67 17.93 -13.97 -11.59
N GLU A 68 19.03 -13.72 -12.30
CA GLU A 68 20.29 -14.46 -12.17
C GLU A 68 20.87 -14.40 -10.75
N TYR A 69 20.60 -13.32 -10.00
CA TYR A 69 21.11 -13.16 -8.64
C TYR A 69 20.23 -13.79 -7.56
N CYS A 70 19.11 -14.42 -7.92
CA CYS A 70 18.23 -15.11 -6.97
C CYS A 70 18.96 -16.18 -6.16
N ILE A 71 19.97 -16.84 -6.74
CA ILE A 71 20.80 -17.85 -6.05
C ILE A 71 21.54 -17.26 -4.84
N PHE A 72 21.90 -15.97 -4.89
CA PHE A 72 22.61 -15.29 -3.83
C PHE A 72 21.69 -14.72 -2.76
N TRP A 73 20.37 -14.77 -2.93
CA TRP A 73 19.45 -14.21 -1.94
C TRP A 73 19.60 -14.89 -0.58
N SER A 74 19.99 -16.17 -0.55
CA SER A 74 20.29 -16.92 0.67
C SER A 74 21.37 -16.29 1.56
N THR A 75 22.26 -15.47 0.99
CA THR A 75 23.35 -14.79 1.74
C THR A 75 22.91 -13.45 2.32
N LEU A 76 21.78 -12.90 1.88
CA LEU A 76 21.27 -11.62 2.35
C LEU A 76 20.72 -11.73 3.79
N PRO A 77 20.62 -10.63 4.54
CA PRO A 77 19.88 -10.60 5.80
C PRO A 77 18.44 -11.11 5.65
N ARG A 78 17.94 -11.89 6.63
CA ARG A 78 16.61 -12.55 6.60
C ARG A 78 15.45 -11.62 6.29
N HIS A 79 15.50 -10.38 6.76
CA HIS A 79 14.44 -9.39 6.50
C HIS A 79 14.36 -9.04 5.01
N ILE A 80 15.51 -8.89 4.33
CA ILE A 80 15.59 -8.61 2.89
C ILE A 80 15.07 -9.81 2.10
N GLN A 81 15.50 -11.02 2.45
CA GLN A 81 15.01 -12.26 1.84
C GLN A 81 13.47 -12.34 1.91
N THR A 82 12.91 -12.06 3.08
CA THR A 82 11.46 -12.08 3.31
C THR A 82 10.76 -11.07 2.41
N VAL A 83 11.28 -9.84 2.31
CA VAL A 83 10.71 -8.79 1.46
C VAL A 83 10.77 -9.18 -0.03
N LEU A 84 11.91 -9.71 -0.49
CA LEU A 84 12.09 -10.17 -1.87
C LEU A 84 11.12 -11.29 -2.20
N HIS A 85 10.97 -12.28 -1.31
CA HIS A 85 10.00 -13.36 -1.46
C HIS A 85 8.56 -12.86 -1.53
N LEU A 86 8.16 -11.96 -0.62
CA LEU A 86 6.82 -11.37 -0.67
C LEU A 86 6.56 -10.61 -1.97
N ARG A 87 7.57 -9.91 -2.50
CA ARG A 87 7.47 -9.14 -3.75
C ARG A 87 7.27 -10.02 -4.99
N ILE A 88 7.84 -11.22 -5.01
CA ILE A 88 7.63 -12.19 -6.10
C ILE A 88 6.36 -13.05 -5.91
N GLY A 89 5.55 -12.77 -4.88
CA GLY A 89 4.35 -13.55 -4.57
C GLY A 89 4.61 -14.86 -3.82
N TYR A 90 5.82 -15.06 -3.29
CA TYR A 90 6.12 -16.19 -2.41
C TYR A 90 5.64 -15.86 -0.99
N THR A 91 4.58 -16.54 -0.54
CA THR A 91 4.12 -16.49 0.85
C THR A 91 4.86 -17.54 1.68
N PRO A 92 5.73 -17.14 2.61
CA PRO A 92 6.34 -18.09 3.53
C PRO A 92 5.24 -18.73 4.39
N ARG A 93 5.26 -20.07 4.50
CA ARG A 93 4.27 -20.92 5.20
C ARG A 93 3.98 -20.58 6.68
N LYS A 94 4.55 -19.52 7.26
CA LYS A 94 4.45 -19.17 8.68
C LYS A 94 3.23 -18.35 9.10
N LEU A 95 2.26 -18.10 8.22
CA LEU A 95 1.05 -17.32 8.55
C LEU A 95 -0.23 -18.17 8.73
N ILE A 96 -0.13 -19.50 8.81
CA ILE A 96 -1.27 -20.43 9.04
C ILE A 96 -1.07 -21.23 10.34
N GLY A 97 -0.52 -20.62 11.38
CA GLY A 97 -0.32 -21.34 12.64
C GLY A 97 0.03 -20.44 13.80
N SER A 98 -1.00 -19.92 14.46
CA SER A 98 -1.09 -19.58 15.90
C SER A 98 -2.55 -19.23 16.18
#